data_AF-A0A9P1FU57-F1
#
_entry.id   AF-A0A9P1FU57-F1
#
_cell.length_a   1.000
_cell.length_b   1.000
_cell.length_c   1.000
_cell.angle_alpha   90.00
_cell.angle_beta   90.00
_cell.angle_gamma   90.00
#
_symmetry.space_group_name_H-M   'P 1'
#
loop_
_entity.id
_entity.type
_entity.pdbx_description
1 polymer ?
#
loop_
_entity_poly.entity_id
_entity_poly.type
_entity_poly.pdbx_seq_one_letter_code
_entity_poly.pdbx_strand_id
1 'polypeptide(L)'
;MVWEIRCGPWSRIQHLNDNAEELEELRQQRRLALREMTDTILELNKLDCHFLLENPWGTDSWEQDELKPIFQLDGVQLRKGSMCNFGLRGKDGLLLRKDTGWCSDLPRVLDAVALPCNGAHQHELCLGGNAKHAQIYTKKLCRAVIDGLKAESSNNVAMSVSASMWRPMTSGLLHEVL
;
A
#
# COMPACT_ATOMS: atom_id res chain seq x y z
N MET A 1 -3.35 -6.19 7.27
CA MET A 1 -2.15 -5.72 8.00
C MET A 1 -1.35 -4.75 7.14
N VAL A 2 -0.74 -3.71 7.69
CA VAL A 2 0.10 -2.76 6.92
C VAL A 2 1.56 -2.95 7.34
N TRP A 3 2.48 -3.06 6.39
CA TRP A 3 3.92 -3.22 6.67
C TRP A 3 4.76 -2.27 5.82
N GLU A 4 5.86 -1.79 6.40
CA GLU A 4 6.89 -1.02 5.71
C GLU A 4 8.17 -1.86 5.63
N ILE A 5 8.71 -2.02 4.42
CA ILE A 5 10.02 -2.65 4.25
C ILE A 5 11.08 -1.59 4.58
N ARG A 6 11.97 -1.86 5.55
CA ARG A 6 13.09 -0.94 5.79
C ARG A 6 14.02 -0.92 4.60
N CYS A 7 13.89 0.12 3.77
CA CYS A 7 14.62 0.25 2.52
C CYS A 7 16.13 0.52 2.66
N GLY A 8 16.66 0.81 3.86
CA GLY A 8 18.06 1.24 4.07
C GLY A 8 19.12 0.53 3.21
N PRO A 9 19.28 -0.81 3.31
CA PRO A 9 20.31 -1.56 2.55
C PRO A 9 20.09 -1.60 1.03
N TRP A 10 18.86 -1.31 0.59
CA TRP A 10 18.40 -1.35 -0.79
C TRP A 10 18.03 0.05 -1.33
N SER A 11 18.28 1.10 -0.55
CA SER A 11 18.00 2.47 -0.91
C SER A 11 19.12 2.99 -1.79
N ARG A 12 18.76 3.63 -2.90
CA ARG A 12 19.73 4.29 -3.81
C ARG A 12 20.57 5.35 -3.10
N ILE A 13 20.05 5.95 -2.03
CA ILE A 13 20.78 6.96 -1.25
C ILE A 13 21.89 6.31 -0.42
N GLN A 14 21.69 5.08 0.07
CA GLN A 14 22.67 4.41 0.92
C GLN A 14 23.88 3.92 0.11
N HIS A 15 23.70 3.63 -1.18
CA HIS A 15 24.79 3.36 -2.12
C HIS A 15 25.79 4.53 -2.25
N LEU A 16 25.42 5.73 -1.78
CA LEU A 16 26.30 6.91 -1.78
C LEU A 16 27.14 7.04 -0.49
N ASN A 17 26.81 6.30 0.57
CA ASN A 17 27.41 6.47 1.89
C ASN A 17 28.26 5.27 2.32
N ASP A 18 27.83 4.05 2.00
CA ASP A 18 28.46 2.81 2.47
C ASP A 18 29.19 2.09 1.34
N ASN A 19 30.20 1.28 1.69
CA ASN A 19 30.87 0.43 0.71
C ASN A 19 30.05 -0.84 0.38
N ALA A 20 30.42 -1.51 -0.71
CA ALA A 20 29.64 -2.65 -1.22
C ALA A 20 29.60 -3.86 -0.28
N GLU A 21 30.66 -4.09 0.50
CA GLU A 21 30.77 -5.23 1.43
C GLU A 21 29.89 -5.01 2.67
N GLU A 22 29.98 -3.82 3.28
CA GLU A 22 29.12 -3.40 4.39
C GLU A 22 27.64 -3.48 4.00
N LEU A 23 27.29 -3.00 2.79
CA LEU A 23 25.93 -3.10 2.29
C LEU A 23 25.44 -4.53 2.14
N GLU A 24 26.29 -5.46 1.70
CA GLU A 24 25.90 -6.86 1.55
C GLU A 24 25.71 -7.55 2.91
N GLU A 25 26.54 -7.25 3.91
CA GLU A 25 26.32 -7.72 5.29
C GLU A 25 24.99 -7.21 5.86
N LEU A 26 24.69 -5.92 5.68
CA LEU A 26 23.40 -5.35 6.08
C LEU A 26 22.24 -6.00 5.34
N ARG A 27 22.37 -6.27 4.03
CA ARG A 27 21.33 -6.99 3.26
C ARG A 27 21.11 -8.39 3.80
N GLN A 28 22.17 -9.14 4.08
CA GLN A 28 22.06 -10.48 4.66
C GLN A 28 21.31 -10.45 6.00
N GLN A 29 21.62 -9.50 6.88
CA GLN A 29 20.92 -9.33 8.15
C GLN A 29 19.43 -8.99 7.97
N ARG A 30 19.07 -8.29 6.88
CA ARG A 30 17.69 -7.88 6.59
C ARG A 30 16.91 -8.90 5.79
N ARG A 31 17.55 -9.82 5.06
CA ARG A 31 16.89 -10.93 4.34
C ARG A 31 16.09 -11.82 5.28
N LEU A 32 16.60 -12.08 6.49
CA LEU A 32 15.83 -12.83 7.50
C LEU A 32 14.51 -12.13 7.85
N ALA A 33 14.55 -10.83 8.12
CA ALA A 33 13.34 -10.06 8.43
C ALA A 33 12.37 -9.98 7.25
N LEU A 34 12.87 -9.91 6.01
CA LEU A 34 12.04 -10.00 4.81
C LEU A 34 11.35 -11.37 4.72
N ARG A 35 12.08 -12.45 4.95
CA ARG A 35 11.55 -13.81 4.94
C ARG A 35 10.47 -14.00 6.01
N GLU A 36 10.72 -13.59 7.25
CA GLU A 36 9.75 -13.68 8.34
C GLU A 36 8.46 -12.89 8.05
N MET A 37 8.59 -11.69 7.46
CA MET A 37 7.45 -10.90 7.00
C MET A 37 6.68 -11.64 5.89
N THR A 38 7.39 -12.17 4.89
CA THR A 38 6.80 -12.98 3.82
C THR A 38 6.03 -14.16 4.38
N ASP A 39 6.65 -14.97 5.23
CA ASP A 39 6.04 -16.15 5.83
C ASP A 39 4.77 -15.74 6.62
N THR A 40 4.82 -14.64 7.36
CA THR A 40 3.66 -14.11 8.08
C THR A 40 2.53 -13.73 7.12
N ILE A 41 2.83 -13.06 6.01
CA ILE A 41 1.81 -12.68 5.00
C ILE A 41 1.20 -13.91 4.34
N LEU A 42 2.01 -14.93 4.02
CA LEU A 42 1.53 -16.19 3.45
C LEU A 42 0.59 -16.92 4.42
N GLU A 43 0.92 -16.99 5.71
CA GLU A 43 0.03 -17.59 6.71
C GLU A 43 -1.26 -16.78 6.92
N LEU A 44 -1.17 -15.45 6.94
CA LEU A 44 -2.36 -14.59 7.02
C LEU A 44 -3.27 -14.74 5.80
N ASN A 45 -2.71 -14.86 4.60
CA ASN A 45 -3.50 -15.07 3.39
C ASN A 45 -4.30 -16.38 3.45
N LYS A 46 -3.74 -17.46 4.02
CA LYS A 46 -4.48 -18.73 4.26
C LYS A 46 -5.65 -18.57 5.23
N LEU A 47 -5.61 -17.55 6.08
CA LEU A 47 -6.66 -17.19 7.04
C LEU A 47 -7.60 -16.08 6.52
N ASP A 48 -7.60 -15.83 5.22
CA ASP A 48 -8.39 -14.76 4.57
C ASP A 48 -8.10 -13.36 5.16
N CYS A 49 -6.86 -13.15 5.61
CA CYS A 49 -6.39 -11.88 6.12
C CYS A 49 -5.54 -11.17 5.05
N HIS A 50 -5.93 -9.93 4.75
CA HIS A 50 -5.33 -9.12 3.70
C HIS A 50 -4.15 -8.28 4.19
N PHE A 51 -3.33 -7.78 3.25
CA PHE A 51 -2.14 -6.98 3.57
C PHE A 51 -1.97 -5.72 2.70
N LEU A 52 -1.14 -4.77 3.15
CA LEU A 52 -0.66 -3.64 2.37
C LEU A 52 0.81 -3.40 2.70
N LEU A 53 1.69 -3.58 1.71
CA LEU A 53 3.12 -3.29 1.80
C LEU A 53 3.43 -1.94 1.14
N GLU A 54 4.26 -1.13 1.79
CA GLU A 54 4.85 0.09 1.25
C GLU A 54 6.38 -0.04 1.18
N ASN A 55 6.96 0.47 0.10
CA ASN A 55 8.38 0.74 0.00
C ASN A 55 8.64 1.77 -1.12
N PRO A 56 9.77 2.52 -1.14
CA PRO A 56 10.06 3.41 -2.26
C PRO A 56 10.02 2.71 -3.62
N TRP A 57 9.56 3.42 -4.65
CA TRP A 57 9.51 2.88 -6.01
C TRP A 57 10.91 2.81 -6.63
N GLY A 58 11.17 1.75 -7.39
CA GLY A 58 12.42 1.60 -8.15
C GLY A 58 13.65 1.28 -7.29
N THR A 59 13.46 0.70 -6.10
CA THR A 59 14.53 0.12 -5.30
C THR A 59 14.58 -1.40 -5.49
N ASP A 60 15.76 -1.97 -5.31
CA ASP A 60 16.01 -3.42 -5.43
C ASP A 60 15.24 -4.24 -4.39
N SER A 61 14.64 -3.60 -3.38
CA SER A 61 13.79 -4.25 -2.38
C SER A 61 12.66 -5.06 -3.02
N TRP A 62 12.07 -4.58 -4.11
CA TRP A 62 10.99 -5.28 -4.81
C TRP A 62 11.46 -6.48 -5.63
N GLU A 63 12.78 -6.60 -5.85
CA GLU A 63 13.40 -7.66 -6.63
C GLU A 63 13.99 -8.78 -5.75
N GLN A 64 13.90 -8.65 -4.43
CA GLN A 64 14.43 -9.65 -3.50
C GLN A 64 13.68 -10.97 -3.62
N ASP A 65 14.44 -12.08 -3.62
CA ASP A 65 13.91 -13.43 -3.75
C ASP A 65 12.90 -13.75 -2.64
N GLU A 66 13.11 -13.21 -1.44
CA GLU A 66 12.22 -13.38 -0.29
C GLU A 66 10.80 -12.83 -0.52
N LEU A 67 10.60 -11.87 -1.42
CA LEU A 67 9.28 -11.32 -1.72
C LEU A 67 8.55 -12.05 -2.84
N LYS A 68 9.25 -12.84 -3.66
CA LYS A 68 8.67 -13.57 -4.80
C LYS A 68 7.42 -14.38 -4.43
N PRO A 69 7.36 -15.09 -3.29
CA PRO A 69 6.17 -15.82 -2.89
C PRO A 69 4.92 -14.94 -2.73
N ILE A 70 5.06 -13.71 -2.22
CA ILE A 70 3.92 -12.78 -2.07
C ILE A 70 3.34 -12.42 -3.44
N PHE A 71 4.20 -12.16 -4.44
CA PHE A 71 3.74 -11.80 -5.79
C PHE A 71 3.06 -12.96 -6.54
N GLN A 72 3.16 -14.18 -6.03
CA GLN A 72 2.49 -15.37 -6.59
C GLN A 72 1.11 -15.62 -5.96
N LEU A 73 0.74 -14.90 -4.91
CA LEU A 73 -0.60 -14.98 -4.33
C LEU A 73 -1.64 -14.42 -5.31
N ASP A 74 -2.82 -15.03 -5.32
CA ASP A 74 -3.91 -14.58 -6.18
C ASP A 74 -4.37 -13.16 -5.81
N GLY A 75 -4.72 -12.36 -6.82
CA GLY A 75 -5.16 -10.97 -6.66
C GLY A 75 -4.08 -9.96 -6.26
N VAL A 76 -2.87 -10.39 -5.87
CA VAL A 76 -1.78 -9.47 -5.46
C VAL A 76 -1.28 -8.63 -6.62
N GLN A 77 -1.15 -7.32 -6.37
CA GLN A 77 -0.67 -6.36 -7.35
C GLN A 77 0.32 -5.39 -6.72
N LEU A 78 1.38 -5.05 -7.45
CA LEU A 78 2.31 -3.96 -7.13
C LEU A 78 1.99 -2.73 -8.00
N ARG A 79 1.61 -1.62 -7.37
CA ARG A 79 1.27 -0.37 -8.07
C ARG A 79 2.11 0.81 -7.60
N LYS A 80 2.44 1.70 -8.52
CA LYS A 80 3.19 2.93 -8.26
C LYS A 80 2.23 4.08 -7.90
N GLY A 81 2.51 4.76 -6.80
CA GLY A 81 1.90 6.05 -6.43
C GLY A 81 2.94 7.11 -6.10
N SER A 82 2.48 8.30 -5.73
CA SER A 82 3.35 9.38 -5.27
C SER A 82 2.76 10.10 -4.05
N MET A 83 3.58 10.26 -3.01
CA MET A 83 3.13 10.76 -1.70
C MET A 83 2.75 12.25 -1.69
N CYS A 84 3.11 13.02 -2.73
CA CYS A 84 2.69 14.40 -2.89
C CYS A 84 1.15 14.52 -2.98
N ASN A 85 0.47 13.52 -3.53
CA ASN A 85 -1.00 13.46 -3.59
C ASN A 85 -1.63 13.46 -2.19
N PHE A 86 -0.88 13.00 -1.20
CA PHE A 86 -1.31 12.93 0.19
C PHE A 86 -0.75 14.09 1.04
N GLY A 87 -0.24 15.15 0.41
CA GLY A 87 0.20 16.35 1.13
C GLY A 87 1.51 16.17 1.91
N LEU A 88 2.33 15.17 1.53
CA LEU A 88 3.68 15.04 2.08
C LEU A 88 4.49 16.29 1.72
N ARG A 89 5.13 16.90 2.72
CA ARG A 89 5.89 18.16 2.55
C ARG A 89 7.32 18.03 3.07
N GLY A 90 8.21 18.79 2.45
CA GLY A 90 9.61 18.88 2.84
C GLY A 90 9.85 19.97 3.87
N LYS A 91 11.13 20.19 4.19
CA LYS A 91 11.59 21.15 5.19
C LYS A 91 11.20 22.60 4.83
N ASP A 92 11.13 22.92 3.54
CA ASP A 92 10.82 24.26 3.05
C ASP A 92 9.31 24.45 2.80
N GLY A 93 8.51 23.43 3.11
CA GLY A 93 7.05 23.46 3.09
C GLY A 93 6.42 23.15 1.72
N LEU A 94 7.19 22.89 0.67
CA LEU A 94 6.66 22.43 -0.62
C LEU A 94 6.35 20.94 -0.58
N LEU A 95 5.60 20.44 -1.57
CA LEU A 95 5.27 19.02 -1.65
C LEU A 95 6.52 18.19 -1.96
N LEU A 96 6.66 17.03 -1.34
CA LEU A 96 7.69 16.06 -1.68
C LEU A 96 7.15 15.02 -2.65
N ARG A 97 7.81 14.90 -3.80
CA ARG A 97 7.57 13.78 -4.72
C ARG A 97 8.37 12.57 -4.25
N LYS A 98 7.78 11.78 -3.34
CA LYS A 98 8.24 10.44 -3.02
C LYS A 98 7.42 9.46 -3.85
N ASP A 99 8.01 8.95 -4.93
CA ASP A 99 7.42 7.86 -5.69
C ASP A 99 7.51 6.58 -4.85
N THR A 100 6.37 5.96 -4.59
CA THR A 100 6.18 4.85 -3.66
C THR A 100 5.54 3.67 -4.38
N GLY A 101 6.02 2.46 -4.10
CA GLY A 101 5.35 1.22 -4.46
C GLY A 101 4.42 0.75 -3.36
N TRP A 102 3.26 0.27 -3.78
CA TRP A 102 2.22 -0.30 -2.93
C TRP A 102 1.91 -1.70 -3.41
N CYS A 103 2.06 -2.71 -2.55
CA CYS A 103 1.75 -4.10 -2.87
C CYS A 103 0.65 -4.64 -1.95
N SER A 104 -0.42 -5.19 -2.52
CA SER A 104 -1.60 -5.66 -1.78
C SER A 104 -2.46 -6.59 -2.65
N ASP A 105 -3.24 -7.44 -2.01
CA ASP A 105 -4.35 -8.20 -2.58
C ASP A 105 -5.69 -7.43 -2.62
N LEU A 106 -5.71 -6.17 -2.15
CA LEU A 106 -6.91 -5.33 -2.10
C LEU A 106 -6.91 -4.25 -3.20
N PRO A 107 -7.55 -4.47 -4.35
CA PRO A 107 -7.50 -3.55 -5.47
C PRO A 107 -8.08 -2.15 -5.17
N ARG A 108 -9.09 -2.03 -4.29
CA ARG A 108 -9.68 -0.72 -3.93
C ARG A 108 -8.80 0.06 -2.97
N VAL A 109 -8.06 -0.63 -2.11
CA VAL A 109 -7.00 0.01 -1.31
C VAL A 109 -5.93 0.55 -2.25
N LEU A 110 -5.49 -0.24 -3.23
CA LEU A 110 -4.51 0.19 -4.23
C LEU A 110 -5.02 1.35 -5.10
N ASP A 111 -6.28 1.36 -5.53
CA ASP A 111 -6.90 2.48 -6.24
C ASP A 111 -6.81 3.79 -5.43
N ALA A 112 -6.94 3.70 -4.11
CA ALA A 112 -6.93 4.86 -3.22
C ALA A 112 -5.52 5.40 -2.92
N VAL A 113 -4.50 4.53 -2.83
CA VAL A 113 -3.14 4.93 -2.40
C VAL A 113 -2.13 5.05 -3.53
N ALA A 114 -2.30 4.30 -4.63
CA ALA A 114 -1.36 4.27 -5.75
C ALA A 114 -1.66 5.36 -6.79
N LEU A 115 -1.89 6.59 -6.32
CA LEU A 115 -2.17 7.73 -7.20
C LEU A 115 -0.88 8.31 -7.79
N PRO A 116 -0.74 8.41 -9.12
CA PRO A 116 0.44 9.03 -9.74
C PRO A 116 0.45 10.55 -9.50
N CYS A 117 1.63 11.14 -9.48
CA CYS A 117 1.75 12.61 -9.47
C CYS A 117 1.32 13.16 -10.83
N ASN A 118 0.45 14.17 -10.83
CA ASN A 118 -0.03 14.82 -12.06
C ASN A 118 0.91 15.90 -12.62
N GLY A 119 2.01 16.23 -11.91
CA GLY A 119 2.98 17.25 -12.34
C GLY A 119 2.50 18.70 -12.24
N ALA A 120 1.31 18.97 -11.69
CA ALA A 120 0.72 20.31 -11.65
C ALA A 120 1.17 21.17 -10.44
N HIS A 121 2.23 20.76 -9.73
CA HIS A 121 2.72 21.44 -8.54
C HIS A 121 4.24 21.33 -8.42
N GLN A 122 4.85 22.28 -7.71
CA GLN A 122 6.29 22.29 -7.44
C GLN A 122 6.65 21.25 -6.38
N HIS A 123 7.87 20.70 -6.52
CA HIS A 123 8.41 19.71 -5.61
C HIS A 123 9.71 20.15 -4.98
N GLU A 124 9.88 19.80 -3.71
CA GLU A 124 11.20 19.64 -3.12
C GLU A 124 11.80 18.28 -3.52
N LEU A 125 13.15 18.22 -3.55
CA LEU A 125 13.85 16.95 -3.74
C LEU A 125 13.79 16.10 -2.47
N CYS A 126 13.54 14.80 -2.66
CA CYS A 126 13.54 13.80 -1.58
C CYS A 126 14.97 13.34 -1.23
N LEU A 127 15.87 14.30 -0.95
CA LEU A 127 17.29 14.07 -0.65
C LEU A 127 17.75 14.93 0.55
N GLY A 128 18.86 14.54 1.17
CA GLY A 128 19.46 15.28 2.30
C GLY A 128 18.49 15.46 3.48
N GLY A 129 18.31 16.70 3.94
CA GLY A 129 17.42 17.03 5.08
C GLY A 129 15.95 16.66 4.89
N ASN A 130 15.53 16.35 3.66
CA ASN A 130 14.17 15.87 3.37
C ASN A 130 13.99 14.37 3.57
N ALA A 131 15.06 13.58 3.75
CA ALA A 131 14.95 12.14 4.01
C ALA A 131 14.11 11.82 5.25
N LYS A 132 14.24 12.64 6.32
CA LYS A 132 13.41 12.52 7.54
C LYS A 132 11.94 12.87 7.27
N HIS A 133 11.70 13.92 6.48
CA HIS A 133 10.35 14.36 6.14
C HIS A 133 9.63 13.34 5.25
N ALA A 134 10.37 12.60 4.42
CA ALA A 134 9.85 11.57 3.53
C ALA A 134 9.25 10.33 4.25
N GLN A 135 9.48 10.19 5.56
CA GLN A 135 8.99 9.08 6.37
C GLN A 135 7.62 9.36 7.02
N ILE A 136 7.02 10.54 6.78
CA ILE A 136 5.78 10.94 7.44
C ILE A 136 4.56 10.30 6.76
N TYR A 137 3.78 9.54 7.53
CA TYR A 137 2.42 9.13 7.15
C TYR A 137 1.44 10.26 7.43
N THR A 138 1.01 10.96 6.37
CA THR A 138 0.11 12.11 6.52
C THR A 138 -1.31 11.69 6.87
N LYS A 139 -2.08 12.58 7.52
CA LYS A 139 -3.51 12.35 7.78
C LYS A 139 -4.30 12.02 6.50
N LYS A 140 -3.93 12.64 5.38
CA LYS A 140 -4.59 12.42 4.08
C LYS A 140 -4.30 11.02 3.53
N LEU A 141 -3.08 10.51 3.70
CA LEU A 141 -2.76 9.13 3.35
C LEU A 141 -3.52 8.13 4.23
N CYS A 142 -3.52 8.33 5.55
CA CYS A 142 -4.25 7.43 6.46
C CYS A 142 -5.75 7.40 6.11
N ARG A 143 -6.33 8.55 5.76
CA ARG A 143 -7.72 8.62 5.29
C ARG A 143 -7.92 7.82 3.99
N ALA A 144 -7.02 7.96 3.02
CA ALA A 144 -7.10 7.22 1.75
C ALA A 144 -7.06 5.70 1.97
N VAL A 145 -6.19 5.20 2.87
CA VAL A 145 -6.16 3.77 3.24
C VAL A 145 -7.51 3.33 3.83
N ILE A 146 -8.06 4.10 4.78
CA ILE A 146 -9.34 3.79 5.42
C ILE A 146 -10.49 3.78 4.39
N ASP A 147 -10.51 4.76 3.49
CA ASP A 147 -11.56 4.87 2.48
C ASP A 147 -11.46 3.75 1.44
N GLY A 148 -10.24 3.36 1.06
CA GLY A 148 -10.00 2.17 0.23
C GLY A 148 -10.50 0.88 0.89
N LEU A 149 -10.23 0.69 2.18
CA LEU A 149 -10.72 -0.47 2.95
C LEU A 149 -12.26 -0.52 2.99
N LYS A 150 -12.91 0.63 3.21
CA LYS A 150 -14.38 0.71 3.19
C LYS A 150 -14.97 0.36 1.81
N ALA A 151 -14.33 0.84 0.75
CA ALA A 151 -14.75 0.54 -0.62
C ALA A 151 -14.62 -0.96 -0.93
N GLU A 152 -13.55 -1.60 -0.48
CA GLU A 152 -13.33 -3.04 -0.59
C GLU A 152 -14.44 -3.83 0.11
N SER A 153 -14.74 -3.52 1.37
CA SER A 153 -15.79 -4.19 2.14
C SER A 153 -17.19 -4.02 1.52
N SER A 154 -17.48 -2.85 0.96
CA SER A 154 -18.78 -2.58 0.33
C SER A 154 -18.99 -3.41 -0.96
N ASN A 155 -17.91 -3.74 -1.66
CA ASN A 155 -17.94 -4.56 -2.88
C ASN A 155 -18.19 -6.04 -2.56
N ASN A 156 -17.63 -6.55 -1.45
CA ASN A 156 -17.90 -7.92 -0.98
C ASN A 156 -19.35 -8.10 -0.52
N VAL A 157 -19.98 -7.05 0.03
CA VAL A 157 -21.42 -7.06 0.33
C VAL A 157 -22.26 -7.07 -0.96
N ALA A 158 -21.90 -6.29 -1.98
CA ALA A 158 -22.63 -6.30 -3.25
C ALA A 158 -22.55 -7.66 -3.98
N MET A 159 -21.41 -8.36 -3.88
CA MET A 159 -21.25 -9.70 -4.42
C MET A 159 -21.98 -10.79 -3.61
N SER A 160 -22.11 -10.64 -2.29
CA SER A 160 -22.86 -11.60 -1.45
C SER A 160 -24.38 -11.35 -1.44
N VAL A 161 -24.85 -10.14 -1.78
CA VAL A 161 -26.28 -9.81 -1.81
C VAL A 161 -26.96 -10.18 -3.15
N SER A 162 -26.23 -10.63 -4.18
CA SER A 162 -26.80 -10.92 -5.51
C SER A 162 -27.21 -12.38 -5.78
N ALA A 163 -27.52 -13.22 -4.78
CA ALA A 163 -27.94 -14.61 -5.06
C ALA A 163 -29.33 -15.05 -4.57
N SER A 164 -30.01 -14.44 -3.60
CA SER A 164 -31.34 -14.98 -3.20
C SER A 164 -32.25 -14.15 -2.29
N MET A 165 -31.95 -12.90 -1.94
CA MET A 165 -32.76 -12.23 -0.90
C MET A 165 -33.07 -10.76 -1.16
N TRP A 166 -33.73 -10.49 -2.28
CA TRP A 166 -34.60 -9.32 -2.39
C TRP A 166 -35.91 -9.70 -3.10
N ARG A 167 -36.88 -10.20 -2.32
CA ARG A 167 -38.29 -10.18 -2.73
C ARG A 167 -38.95 -8.99 -2.03
N PRO A 168 -39.45 -7.98 -2.77
CA PRO A 168 -40.21 -6.92 -2.13
C PRO A 168 -41.48 -7.53 -1.54
N MET A 169 -41.70 -7.33 -0.23
CA MET A 169 -43.00 -7.57 0.40
C MET A 169 -43.99 -6.60 -0.24
N THR A 170 -44.89 -7.12 -1.08
CA THR A 170 -46.11 -6.44 -1.44
C THR A 170 -47.12 -6.59 -0.31
N SER A 171 -47.45 -5.51 0.38
CA SER A 171 -48.76 -5.33 1.03
C SER A 171 -48.99 -3.83 1.22
N GLY A 172 -50.09 -3.23 0.83
CA GLY A 172 -51.31 -3.78 0.28
C GLY A 172 -52.25 -2.64 -0.08
N LEU A 173 -53.27 -2.98 -0.85
CA LEU A 173 -54.53 -2.26 -1.01
C LEU A 173 -55.50 -3.29 -1.62
N LEU A 174 -56.80 -3.13 -1.29
CA LEU A 174 -57.97 -4.00 -1.57
C LEU A 174 -58.30 -4.94 -0.39
N HIS A 175 -59.49 -4.94 0.26
CA HIS A 175 -60.79 -4.32 -0.02
C HIS A 175 -61.63 -4.18 1.29
N GLU A 176 -62.67 -3.35 1.18
CA GLU A 176 -63.81 -2.98 2.05
C GLU A 176 -64.48 -4.10 2.87
N VAL A 177 -65.19 -3.71 3.96
CA VAL A 177 -66.65 -3.89 4.17
C VAL A 177 -67.03 -3.55 5.64
N LEU A 178 -68.09 -2.72 5.76
CA LEU A 178 -68.77 -2.11 6.93
C LEU A 178 -68.29 -0.72 7.38
#